data_AF-A0A166CJU4-F1
#
_entry.id   AF-A0A166CJU4-F1
#
_cell.length_a   1.000
_cell.length_b   1.000
_cell.length_c   1.000
_cell.angle_alpha   90.00
_cell.angle_beta   90.00
_cell.angle_gamma   90.00
#
_symmetry.space_group_name_H-M   'P 1'
#
loop_
_entity.id
_entity.type
_entity.pdbx_description
1 polymer ?
#
loop_
_entity_poly.entity_id
_entity_poly.type
_entity_poly.pdbx_seq_one_letter_code
_entity_poly.pdbx_strand_id
1 'polypeptide(L)' 'MKLEQLLAKCPVCGSQDKTAKRQFIDEHKAHSKLKNIVCDECGYVFEEGIDE' A
#
# COMPACT_ATOMS: atom_id res chain seq x y z
N MET A 1 4.62 -9.81 -4.27
CA MET A 1 4.02 -8.53 -4.69
C MET A 1 4.07 -8.46 -6.21
N LYS A 2 2.93 -8.32 -6.89
CA LYS A 2 2.87 -8.23 -8.36
C LYS A 2 3.25 -6.81 -8.77
N LEU A 3 4.42 -6.64 -9.39
CA LEU A 3 4.92 -5.36 -9.91
C LEU A 3 3.89 -4.68 -10.83
N GLU A 4 3.09 -5.50 -11.51
CA GLU A 4 1.84 -5.20 -12.23
C GLU A 4 1.03 -4.04 -11.64
N GLN A 5 0.56 -4.28 -10.42
CA GLN A 5 -0.37 -3.42 -9.68
C GLN A 5 0.34 -2.18 -9.11
N LEU A 6 1.65 -2.29 -8.89
CA LEU A 6 2.47 -1.19 -8.38
C LEU A 6 2.83 -0.17 -9.47
N LEU A 7 2.63 -0.47 -10.76
CA LEU A 7 2.73 0.52 -11.83
C LEU A 7 1.37 0.94 -12.39
N ALA A 8 0.30 0.21 -12.04
CA ALA A 8 -1.04 0.54 -12.45
C ALA A 8 -1.46 1.95 -11.98
N LYS A 9 -2.20 2.65 -12.85
CA LYS A 9 -2.86 3.91 -12.52
C LYS A 9 -4.06 3.65 -11.61
N CYS A 10 -4.36 4.61 -10.75
CA CYS A 10 -5.54 4.56 -9.91
C CYS A 10 -6.81 4.51 -10.77
N PRO A 11 -7.73 3.55 -10.54
CA PRO A 11 -8.98 3.46 -11.30
C PRO A 11 -9.96 4.60 -11.00
N VAL A 12 -9.77 5.33 -9.88
CA VAL A 12 -10.70 6.39 -9.45
C VAL A 12 -10.28 7.75 -10.00
N CYS A 13 -9.03 8.18 -9.76
CA CYS A 13 -8.55 9.49 -10.17
C CYS A 13 -7.58 9.46 -11.35
N GLY A 14 -7.14 8.27 -11.81
CA GLY A 14 -6.14 8.13 -12.87
C GLY A 14 -4.70 8.42 -12.44
N SER A 15 -4.49 8.84 -11.19
CA SER A 15 -3.17 9.16 -10.65
C SER A 15 -2.28 7.92 -10.51
N GLN A 16 -0.99 8.07 -10.74
CA GLN A 16 -0.02 6.98 -10.63
C GLN A 16 0.70 6.98 -9.27
N ASP A 17 0.60 8.11 -8.57
CA ASP A 17 1.17 8.34 -7.25
C ASP A 17 0.42 7.54 -6.18
N LYS A 18 1.20 6.81 -5.39
CA LYS A 18 0.68 5.94 -4.34
C LYS A 18 1.71 5.75 -3.24
N THR A 19 1.19 5.70 -2.04
CA THR A 19 1.95 5.59 -0.81
C THR A 19 1.75 4.19 -0.22
N ALA A 20 2.86 3.49 -0.03
CA ALA A 20 2.87 2.19 0.65
C ALA A 20 2.99 2.42 2.17
N LYS A 21 1.87 2.27 2.88
CA LYS A 21 1.82 2.35 4.33
C LYS A 21 2.34 1.06 4.94
N ARG A 22 3.17 1.20 5.97
CA ARG A 22 3.80 0.09 6.69
C ARG A 22 3.37 0.14 8.15
N GLN A 23 3.15 -1.02 8.74
CA GLN A 23 2.90 -1.18 10.17
C GLN A 23 4.13 -1.81 10.80
N PHE A 24 4.64 -1.16 11.84
CA PHE A 24 5.70 -1.73 12.65
C PHE A 24 5.11 -2.81 13.56
N ILE A 25 5.81 -3.94 13.65
CA ILE A 25 5.40 -5.05 14.52
C ILE A 25 6.05 -4.80 15.88
N ASP A 26 5.22 -4.65 16.93
CA ASP A 26 5.66 -4.27 18.27
C ASP A 26 6.73 -5.19 18.86
N GLU A 27 6.64 -6.49 18.57
CA GLU A 27 7.51 -7.52 19.13
C GLU A 27 8.95 -7.43 18.60
N HIS A 28 9.13 -6.88 17.40
CA HIS A 28 10.46 -6.64 16.84
C HIS A 28 10.46 -5.32 16.09
N LYS A 29 10.90 -4.23 16.73
CA LYS A 29 11.02 -2.87 16.15
C LYS A 29 11.82 -2.80 14.82
N ALA A 30 12.51 -3.87 14.45
CA ALA A 30 13.22 -4.02 13.17
C ALA A 30 12.33 -4.54 12.01
N HIS A 31 11.18 -5.14 12.31
CA HIS A 31 10.27 -5.71 11.33
C HIS A 31 9.06 -4.81 11.09
N SER A 32 8.81 -4.49 9.83
CA SER A 32 7.62 -3.78 9.37
C SER A 32 6.89 -4.66 8.37
N LYS A 33 5.57 -4.79 8.53
CA LYS A 33 4.71 -5.40 7.53
C LYS A 33 4.11 -4.33 6.62
N LEU A 34 3.88 -4.66 5.36
CA LEU A 34 3.08 -3.83 4.47
C LEU A 34 1.66 -3.82 5.04
N LYS A 35 1.13 -2.63 5.32
CA LYS A 35 -0.23 -2.47 5.85
C LYS A 35 -1.22 -2.26 4.73
N ASN A 36 -0.91 -1.35 3.80
CA ASN A 36 -1.73 -1.11 2.63
C ASN A 36 -1.01 -0.21 1.63
N ILE A 37 -1.43 -0.30 0.37
CA ILE A 37 -1.00 0.60 -0.69
C ILE A 37 -2.18 1.50 -1.03
N VAL A 38 -2.01 2.81 -0.91
CA VAL A 38 -3.09 3.80 -1.12
C VAL A 38 -2.69 4.85 -2.13
N CYS A 39 -3.61 5.25 -3.00
CA CYS A 39 -3.44 6.40 -3.88
C CYS A 39 -3.34 7.68 -3.06
N ASP A 40 -2.36 8.54 -3.37
CA ASP A 40 -2.13 9.77 -2.61
C ASP A 40 -3.24 10.81 -2.86
N GLU A 41 -3.79 10.85 -4.08
CA GLU A 41 -4.75 11.88 -4.47
C GLU A 41 -6.20 11.60 -4.07
N CYS A 42 -6.62 10.34 -4.07
CA CYS A 42 -8.03 9.97 -3.79
C CYS A 42 -8.19 8.99 -2.62
N GLY A 43 -7.10 8.45 -2.07
CA GLY A 43 -7.16 7.49 -0.97
C GLY A 43 -7.59 6.07 -1.36
N TYR A 44 -7.68 5.75 -2.65
CA TYR A 44 -8.05 4.41 -3.12
C TYR A 44 -7.04 3.35 -2.63
N VAL A 45 -7.53 2.27 -2.01
CA VAL A 45 -6.70 1.16 -1.51
C VAL A 45 -6.49 0.14 -2.61
N PHE A 46 -5.24 -0.08 -3.02
CA PHE A 46 -4.86 -1.06 -4.04
C PHE A 46 -4.67 -2.46 -3.49
N GLU A 47 -4.04 -2.53 -2.31
CA GLU A 47 -3.76 -3.79 -1.61
C GLU A 47 -3.89 -3.51 -0.11
N GLU A 48 -4.68 -4.34 0.56
CA GLU A 48 -4.76 -4.42 2.01
C GLU A 48 -3.77 -5.50 2.47
N GLY A 49 -2.85 -5.11 3.36
CA GLY A 49 -1.90 -6.01 3.97
C GLY A 49 -2.64 -6.94 4.92
N ILE A 50 -2.41 -8.24 4.77
CA ILE A 50 -3.08 -9.26 5.57
C ILE A 50 -2.66 -9.08 7.03
N ASP A 51 -3.60 -8.69 7.87
CA ASP A 51 -3.50 -8.74 9.31
C ASP A 51 -3.95 -10.14 9.77
N GLU A 52 -3.00 -11.08 9.86
CA GLU A 52 -3.17 -12.33 10.63
C GLU A 52 -2.63 -12.14 12.05
#